data_AF-A0A8T6U9W4-F1
#
_entry.id   AF-A0A8T6U9W4-F1
#
_cell.length_a   1.000
_cell.length_b   1.000
_cell.length_c   1.000
_cell.angle_alpha   90.00
_cell.angle_beta   90.00
_cell.angle_gamma   90.00
#
_symmetry.space_group_name_H-M   'P 1'
#
loop_
_entity.id
_entity.type
_entity.pdbx_description
1 polymer ?
#
loop_
_entity_poly.entity_id
_entity_poly.type
_entity_poly.pdbx_seq_one_letter_code
_entity_poly.pdbx_strand_id
1 'polypeptide(L)' 'FADTLGVLAEFYVVMLVAGPLILVVMLAVMAMLGGGGQGLLEPKFLLNLLTYLGIPLGSIVFLIILDMVSPRR' A
#
# COMPACT_ATOMS: atom_id res chain seq x y z
N PHE A 1 15.12 7.08 -19.86
CA PHE A 1 15.29 5.86 -19.04
C PHE A 1 15.48 6.18 -17.57
N ALA A 2 16.54 6.92 -17.19
CA ALA A 2 16.72 7.35 -15.80
C ALA A 2 15.52 8.17 -15.29
N ASP A 3 15.02 9.12 -16.08
CA ASP A 3 13.84 9.92 -15.69
C ASP A 3 12.58 9.07 -15.53
N THR A 4 12.35 8.11 -16.44
CA THR A 4 11.19 7.21 -16.38
C THR A 4 11.24 6.32 -15.14
N LEU A 5 12.40 5.75 -14.82
CA LEU A 5 12.58 4.94 -13.62
C LEU A 5 12.52 5.80 -12.34
N GLY A 6 13.00 7.05 -12.40
CA GLY A 6 12.90 8.01 -11.31
C GLY A 6 11.46 8.36 -10.97
N VAL A 7 10.63 8.68 -11.97
CA VAL A 7 9.20 8.95 -11.78
C VAL A 7 8.47 7.72 -11.23
N LEU A 8 8.80 6.51 -11.69
CA LEU A 8 8.22 5.27 -11.15
C LEU A 8 8.63 5.01 -9.70
N ALA A 9 9.88 5.32 -9.34
CA ALA A 9 10.37 5.19 -7.96
C ALA A 9 9.67 6.21 -7.04
N GLU A 10 9.47 7.44 -7.50
CA GLU A 10 8.72 8.44 -6.74
C GLU A 10 7.26 7.99 -6.51
N PHE A 11 6.61 7.51 -7.57
CA PHE A 11 5.26 7.00 -7.51
C PHE A 11 5.11 5.80 -6.56
N TYR A 12 6.10 4.90 -6.54
CA TYR A 12 6.16 3.80 -5.56
C TYR A 12 6.19 4.29 -4.12
N VAL A 13 7.08 5.24 -3.82
CA VAL A 13 7.22 5.76 -2.45
C VAL A 13 5.94 6.48 -2.02
N VAL A 14 5.32 7.27 -2.90
CA VAL A 14 4.10 7.99 -2.56
C VAL A 14 2.90 7.04 -2.41
N MET A 15 2.65 6.18 -3.40
CA MET A 15 1.44 5.36 -3.41
C MET A 15 1.52 4.10 -2.56
N LEU A 16 2.68 3.46 -2.48
CA LEU A 16 2.84 2.14 -1.86
C LEU A 16 3.49 2.20 -0.48
N VAL A 17 4.33 3.21 -0.24
CA VAL A 17 4.94 3.41 1.07
C VAL A 17 4.09 4.39 1.89
N ALA A 18 3.97 5.65 1.46
CA ALA A 18 3.32 6.69 2.25
C ALA A 18 1.79 6.47 2.40
N GLY A 19 1.09 6.13 1.32
CA GLY A 19 -0.36 5.88 1.34
C GLY A 19 -0.77 4.81 2.36
N PRO A 20 -0.26 3.57 2.26
CA PRO A 20 -0.54 2.51 3.22
C PRO A 20 -0.09 2.85 4.64
N LEU A 21 1.02 3.57 4.83
CA LEU A 21 1.47 3.99 6.16
C LEU A 21 0.43 4.88 6.85
N ILE A 22 -0.10 5.89 6.13
CA ILE A 22 -1.12 6.78 6.66
C ILE A 22 -2.36 5.98 7.06
N LEU A 23 -2.82 5.06 6.19
CA LEU A 23 -3.97 4.22 6.47
C LEU A 23 -3.74 3.28 7.66
N VAL A 24 -2.57 2.64 7.75
CA VAL A 24 -2.21 1.77 8.86
C VAL A 24 -2.20 2.55 10.18
N VAL A 25 -1.57 3.72 10.21
CA VAL A 25 -1.52 4.55 11.42
C VAL A 25 -2.93 4.97 11.83
N MET A 26 -3.75 5.47 10.90
CA MET A 26 -5.12 5.88 11.19
C MET A 26 -5.98 4.73 11.71
N LEU A 27 -6.01 3.59 11.00
CA LEU A 27 -6.81 2.43 11.39
C LEU A 27 -6.32 1.82 12.72
N ALA A 28 -5.01 1.84 12.99
CA ALA A 28 -4.45 1.39 14.26
C ALA A 28 -4.89 2.29 15.41
N VAL A 29 -4.88 3.61 15.23
CA VAL A 29 -5.40 4.55 16.22
C VAL A 29 -6.90 4.32 16.46
N MET A 30 -7.70 4.15 15.40
CA MET A 30 -9.13 3.83 15.53
C MET A 30 -9.36 2.52 16.29
N ALA A 31 -8.58 1.48 15.98
CA ALA A 31 -8.65 0.19 16.67
C ALA A 31 -8.29 0.28 18.17
N MET A 32 -7.31 1.12 18.53
CA MET A 32 -6.89 1.32 19.92
C MET A 32 -7.90 2.13 20.74
N LEU A 33 -8.56 3.13 20.12
CA LEU A 33 -9.58 3.95 20.76
C LEU A 33 -10.93 3.22 20.93
N GLY A 34 -11.02 1.96 20.47
CA GLY A 34 -12.22 1.14 20.58
C GLY A 34 -13.40 1.65 19.74
N GLY A 35 -13.13 2.55 18.79
CA GLY A 35 -14.15 3.27 18.03
C GLY A 35 -14.21 2.85 16.57
N GLY A 36 -15.39 2.39 16.15
CA GLY A 36 -15.86 2.59 14.78
C GLY A 36 -15.80 1.36 13.88
N GLY A 37 -16.87 0.57 13.88
CA GLY A 37 -17.17 -0.43 12.84
C GLY A 37 -17.58 -1.79 13.40
N GLN A 38 -18.71 -2.33 12.94
CA GLN A 38 -19.09 -3.73 13.16
C GLN A 38 -18.90 -4.51 11.85
N GLY A 39 -18.41 -5.75 11.95
CA GLY A 39 -18.22 -6.64 10.80
C GLY A 39 -17.07 -6.20 9.89
N LEU A 40 -17.32 -6.11 8.58
CA LEU A 40 -16.28 -5.87 7.57
C LEU A 40 -15.61 -4.49 7.66
N LEU A 41 -16.23 -3.54 8.36
CA LEU A 41 -15.68 -2.20 8.57
C LEU A 41 -14.96 -2.08 9.92
N GLU A 42 -14.79 -3.17 10.67
CA GLU A 42 -14.01 -3.15 11.90
C GLU A 42 -12.55 -2.75 11.59
N PRO A 43 -11.96 -1.76 12.28
CA PRO A 43 -10.63 -1.26 11.94
C PRO A 43 -9.54 -2.32 12.05
N LYS A 44 -9.67 -3.27 12.99
CA LYS A 44 -8.76 -4.42 13.13
C LYS A 44 -8.84 -5.35 11.92
N PHE A 45 -10.05 -5.64 11.45
CA PHE A 45 -10.24 -6.46 10.26
C PHE A 45 -9.66 -5.76 9.02
N LEU A 46 -9.94 -4.48 8.84
CA LEU A 46 -9.39 -3.68 7.75
C LEU A 46 -7.86 -3.59 7.79
N LEU A 47 -7.26 -3.45 8.98
CA LEU A 47 -5.80 -3.52 9.16
C LEU A 47 -5.23 -4.85 8.69
N ASN A 48 -5.84 -5.97 9.09
CA ASN A 48 -5.41 -7.29 8.67
C ASN A 48 -5.53 -7.45 7.15
N LEU A 49 -6.65 -7.00 6.57
CA LEU A 49 -6.85 -7.05 5.12
C LEU A 49 -5.82 -6.19 4.38
N LEU A 50 -5.57 -4.96 4.85
CA LEU A 50 -4.59 -4.06 4.26
C LEU A 50 -3.17 -4.64 4.37
N THR A 51 -2.81 -5.20 5.52
CA THR A 51 -1.44 -5.69 5.80
C THR A 51 -1.14 -6.98 5.06
N TYR A 52 -2.07 -7.93 5.07
CA TYR A 52 -1.84 -9.26 4.49
C TYR A 52 -2.26 -9.38 3.03
N LEU A 53 -3.13 -8.50 2.54
CA LEU A 53 -3.60 -8.54 1.16
C LEU A 53 -3.29 -7.24 0.41
N GLY A 54 -3.68 -6.08 0.95
CA GLY A 54 -3.50 -4.79 0.26
C GLY A 54 -2.05 -4.45 -0.09
N ILE A 55 -1.16 -4.43 0.90
CA ILE A 55 0.26 -4.08 0.73
C ILE A 55 0.99 -5.10 -0.17
N PRO A 56 0.84 -6.43 0.02
CA PRO A 56 1.47 -7.42 -0.84
C PRO A 56 0.97 -7.34 -2.29
N LEU A 57 -0.35 -7.21 -2.51
CA LEU A 57 -0.90 -7.08 -3.86
C LEU A 57 -0.42 -5.81 -4.55
N GLY A 58 -0.43 -4.68 -3.84
CA GLY A 58 0.13 -3.43 -4.36
C GLY A 58 1.58 -3.62 -4.78
N SER A 59 2.39 -4.22 -3.91
CA SER A 59 3.81 -4.50 -4.19
C SER A 59 3.99 -5.37 -5.43
N ILE A 60 3.19 -6.43 -5.60
CA ILE A 60 3.23 -7.30 -6.79
C ILE A 60 2.88 -6.50 -8.05
N VAL A 61 1.82 -5.71 -8.02
CA VAL A 61 1.42 -4.85 -9.15
C VAL A 61 2.55 -3.89 -9.53
N PHE A 62 3.20 -3.27 -8.54
CA PHE A 62 4.32 -2.40 -8.79
C PHE A 62 5.51 -3.11 -9.43
N LEU A 63 5.85 -4.31 -8.95
CA LEU A 63 6.91 -5.13 -9.54
C LEU A 63 6.60 -5.50 -11.00
N ILE A 64 5.33 -5.81 -11.32
CA ILE A 64 4.90 -6.08 -12.69
C ILE A 64 5.08 -4.84 -13.57
N ILE A 65 4.68 -3.66 -13.09
CA ILE A 65 4.87 -2.39 -13.82
C ILE A 65 6.36 -2.12 -14.07
N LEU A 66 7.20 -2.33 -13.06
CA LEU A 66 8.64 -2.19 -13.20
C LEU A 66 9.21 -3.14 -14.25
N ASP A 67 8.80 -4.41 -14.25
CA ASP A 67 9.27 -5.39 -15.23
C ASP A 67 8.83 -5.06 -16.66
N MET A 68 7.64 -4.47 -16.83
CA MET A 68 7.17 -4.02 -18.15
C MET A 68 7.95 -2.81 -18.69
N VAL A 69 8.35 -1.89 -17.81
CA VAL A 69 9.07 -0.65 -18.21
C VAL A 69 10.57 -0.88 -18.30
N SER A 70 11.11 -1.85 -17.55
CA SER A 70 12.52 -2.20 -17.58
C SER A 70 12.85 -2.89 -18.92
N PRO A 71 13.73 -2.31 -19.75
CA PRO A 71 14.10 -2.94 -21.01
C PRO A 71 14.82 -4.25 -20.73
N ARG A 72 14.28 -5.37 -21.22
CA ARG A 72 15.00 -6.63 -21.27
C ARG A 72 16.12 -6.47 -22.30
N ARG A 73 17.35 -6.75 -21.89
CA ARG A 73 18.49 -6.83 -22.83
C ARG A 73 18.23 -7.87 -23.90
#